data_AF-A0A165D144-F1
#
_entry.id   AF-A0A165D144-F1
#
_cell.length_a   1.000
_cell.length_b   1.000
_cell.length_c   1.000
_cell.angle_alpha   90.00
_cell.angle_beta   90.00
_cell.angle_gamma   90.00
#
_symmetry.space_group_name_H-M   'P 1'
#
loop_
_entity.id
_entity.type
_entity.pdbx_description
1 polymer ?
#
loop_
_entity_poly.entity_id
_entity_poly.type
_entity_poly.pdbx_seq_one_letter_code
_entity_poly.pdbx_strand_id
1 'polypeptide(L)'
;LQPARHVGTTEQVALFLVGVRQGASNRTLQELFQRSGDTVSRLFNQVLDALTSPEVYNAYVQLPENSIPPGIRLESRFYPWFKDCLAAIDGSHIPANPGSEEKARYRDRKGATSINVLAACTFDMRFCYVLSGWEGSVADSTLFHDARAHDLLIPTGRYYLADAGFASCDVLLVPYRGVRYHLREWHAVRNRRPSTAKELFNYRHASARNV
;
A
#
# COMPACT_ATOMS: atom_id res chain seq x y z
N LEU A 1 1.56 -15.17 20.05
CA LEU A 1 3.00 -15.52 19.99
C LEU A 1 3.44 -16.08 21.34
N GLN A 2 4.17 -17.19 21.36
CA GLN A 2 4.71 -17.81 22.58
C GLN A 2 6.24 -17.93 22.49
N PRO A 3 6.96 -17.86 23.61
CA PRO A 3 8.40 -18.06 23.61
C PRO A 3 8.76 -19.48 23.17
N ALA A 4 9.83 -19.64 22.39
CA ALA A 4 10.40 -20.94 22.10
C ALA A 4 11.43 -21.31 23.19
N ARG A 5 11.77 -22.61 23.29
CA ARG A 5 12.62 -23.20 24.36
C ARG A 5 13.91 -22.43 24.68
N HIS A 6 14.45 -21.65 23.73
CA HIS A 6 15.65 -20.81 23.89
C HIS A 6 15.57 -19.43 23.20
N VAL A 7 14.36 -18.99 22.80
CA VAL A 7 14.15 -17.74 22.06
C VAL A 7 12.92 -17.01 22.59
N GLY A 8 13.15 -15.87 23.25
CA GLY A 8 12.09 -15.00 23.76
C GLY A 8 11.32 -14.32 22.62
N THR A 9 10.07 -13.94 22.86
CA THR A 9 9.19 -13.33 21.86
C THR A 9 9.77 -12.06 21.23
N THR A 10 10.49 -11.24 22.00
CA THR A 10 11.20 -10.05 21.51
C THR A 10 12.22 -10.39 20.42
N GLU A 11 13.00 -11.46 20.61
CA GLU A 11 13.99 -11.89 19.63
C GLU A 11 13.32 -12.40 18.35
N GLN A 12 12.20 -13.12 18.47
CA GLN A 12 11.43 -13.60 17.32
C GLN A 12 10.93 -12.43 16.46
N VAL A 13 10.33 -11.42 17.10
CA VAL A 13 9.83 -10.22 16.42
C VAL A 13 10.99 -9.41 15.84
N ALA A 14 12.10 -9.25 16.55
CA ALA A 14 13.28 -8.57 16.04
C ALA A 14 13.86 -9.26 14.80
N LEU A 15 13.95 -10.59 14.82
CA LEU A 15 14.39 -11.40 13.68
C LEU A 15 13.49 -11.19 12.47
N PHE A 16 12.17 -11.25 12.66
CA PHE A 16 11.21 -11.00 11.59
C PHE A 16 11.34 -9.59 11.02
N LEU A 17 11.36 -8.57 11.89
CA LEU A 17 11.44 -7.15 11.48
C LEU A 17 12.75 -6.84 10.73
N VAL A 18 13.88 -7.37 11.18
CA VAL A 18 15.16 -7.24 10.46
C VAL A 18 15.07 -7.92 9.09
N GLY A 19 14.48 -9.12 9.05
CA GLY A 19 14.22 -9.87 7.82
C GLY A 19 13.46 -9.06 6.78
N VAL A 20 12.26 -8.58 7.13
CA VAL A 20 11.40 -7.84 6.21
C VAL A 20 11.93 -6.46 5.86
N ARG A 21 12.57 -5.75 6.81
CA ARG A 21 13.09 -4.39 6.57
C ARG A 21 14.24 -4.38 5.57
N GLN A 22 15.13 -5.37 5.65
CA GLN A 22 16.34 -5.41 4.84
C GLN A 22 16.21 -6.30 3.60
N GLY A 23 15.11 -7.06 3.48
CA GLY A 23 15.04 -8.18 2.53
C GLY A 23 16.13 -9.21 2.81
N ALA A 24 16.43 -9.46 4.09
CA ALA A 24 17.57 -10.28 4.50
C ALA A 24 17.33 -11.76 4.16
N SER A 25 18.37 -12.42 3.66
CA SER A 25 18.32 -13.86 3.44
C SER A 25 18.26 -14.62 4.76
N ASN A 26 17.75 -15.86 4.73
CA ASN A 26 17.80 -16.73 5.90
C ASN A 26 19.23 -16.85 6.46
N ARG A 27 20.25 -16.97 5.59
CA ARG A 27 21.66 -17.01 5.99
C ARG A 27 22.10 -15.75 6.74
N THR A 28 21.72 -14.57 6.26
CA THR A 28 22.02 -13.30 6.92
C THR A 28 21.42 -13.26 8.33
N LEU A 29 20.18 -13.74 8.49
CA LEU A 29 19.53 -13.80 9.80
C LEU A 29 20.17 -14.83 10.74
N GLN A 30 20.66 -15.97 10.21
CA GLN A 30 21.44 -16.94 10.99
C GLN A 30 22.69 -16.30 11.58
N GLU A 31 23.43 -15.54 10.77
CA GLU A 31 24.67 -14.85 11.20
C GLU A 31 24.38 -13.73 12.21
N LEU A 32 23.30 -12.96 12.04
CA LEU A 32 22.96 -11.86 12.95
C LEU A 32 22.43 -12.35 14.31
N PHE A 33 21.57 -13.36 14.31
CA PHE A 33 20.90 -13.84 15.53
C PHE A 33 21.56 -15.09 16.13
N GLN A 34 22.60 -15.63 15.48
CA GLN A 34 23.33 -16.83 15.90
C GLN A 34 22.39 -18.04 16.09
N ARG A 35 21.46 -18.21 15.14
CA ARG A 35 20.45 -19.30 15.13
C ARG A 35 20.63 -20.17 13.90
N SER A 36 20.21 -21.43 13.98
CA SER A 36 20.16 -22.32 12.81
C SER A 36 19.14 -21.84 11.78
N GLY A 37 19.36 -22.16 10.51
CA GLY A 37 18.44 -21.77 9.42
C GLY A 37 17.02 -22.30 9.61
N ASP A 38 16.87 -23.50 10.16
CA ASP A 38 15.56 -24.06 10.56
C ASP A 38 14.87 -23.18 11.62
N THR A 39 15.61 -22.77 12.66
CA THR A 39 15.07 -21.89 13.70
C THR A 39 14.65 -20.54 13.11
N VAL A 40 15.49 -19.93 12.26
CA VAL A 40 15.17 -18.68 11.57
C VAL A 40 13.87 -18.83 10.77
N SER A 41 13.75 -19.86 9.93
CA SER A 41 12.56 -20.09 9.11
C SER A 41 11.30 -20.28 9.96
N ARG A 42 11.36 -21.09 11.01
CA ARG A 42 10.21 -21.34 11.88
C ARG A 42 9.77 -20.08 12.61
N LEU A 43 10.72 -19.31 13.15
CA LEU A 43 10.41 -18.08 13.87
C LEU A 43 9.83 -17.00 12.94
N PHE A 44 10.40 -16.87 11.74
CA PHE A 44 9.90 -15.93 10.74
C PHE A 44 8.43 -16.23 10.40
N ASN A 45 8.11 -17.49 10.10
CA ASN A 45 6.73 -17.89 9.79
C ASN A 45 5.80 -17.76 11.00
N GLN A 46 6.25 -18.10 12.22
CA GLN A 46 5.45 -17.92 13.43
C GLN A 46 5.06 -16.46 13.69
N VAL A 47 5.97 -15.53 13.41
CA VAL A 47 5.67 -14.08 13.53
C VAL A 47 4.79 -13.63 12.38
N LEU A 48 5.04 -14.10 11.16
CA LEU A 48 4.19 -13.80 10.00
C LEU A 48 2.74 -14.22 10.27
N ASP A 49 2.52 -15.48 10.63
CA ASP A 49 1.19 -16.05 10.93
C ASP A 49 0.49 -15.30 12.06
N ALA A 50 1.23 -14.86 13.08
CA ALA A 50 0.67 -14.09 14.17
C ALA A 50 0.28 -12.65 13.75
N LEU A 51 1.02 -12.02 12.84
CA LEU A 51 0.72 -10.68 12.34
C LEU A 51 -0.40 -10.68 11.31
N THR A 52 -0.54 -11.77 10.54
CA THR A 52 -1.60 -11.94 9.54
C THR A 52 -2.82 -12.66 10.10
N SER A 53 -2.82 -13.03 11.37
CA SER A 53 -3.99 -13.64 12.02
C SER A 53 -5.17 -12.67 11.98
N PRO A 54 -6.42 -13.15 11.84
CA PRO A 54 -7.59 -12.28 11.80
C PRO A 54 -7.70 -11.36 13.01
N GLU A 55 -7.26 -11.81 14.19
CA GLU A 55 -7.30 -11.03 15.43
C GLU A 55 -6.38 -9.81 15.37
N VAL A 56 -5.19 -9.94 14.76
CA VAL A 56 -4.26 -8.83 14.61
C VAL A 56 -4.63 -8.00 13.39
N TYR A 57 -4.82 -8.63 12.23
CA TYR A 57 -5.11 -7.94 10.98
C TYR A 57 -6.37 -7.06 11.11
N ASN A 58 -7.49 -7.62 11.57
CA ASN A 58 -8.74 -6.87 11.70
C ASN A 58 -8.71 -5.82 12.81
N ALA A 59 -7.75 -5.87 13.74
CA ALA A 59 -7.57 -4.84 14.75
C ALA A 59 -6.84 -3.60 14.19
N TYR A 60 -6.02 -3.75 13.16
CA TYR A 60 -5.19 -2.67 12.61
C TYR A 60 -5.57 -2.20 11.21
N VAL A 61 -6.17 -3.07 10.39
CA VAL A 61 -6.63 -2.75 9.03
C VAL A 61 -8.15 -2.73 9.04
N GLN A 62 -8.71 -1.52 9.09
CA GLN A 62 -10.15 -1.30 9.13
C GLN A 62 -10.53 -0.20 8.15
N LEU A 63 -11.67 -0.38 7.47
CA LEU A 63 -12.20 0.67 6.61
C LEU A 63 -12.44 1.95 7.42
N PRO A 64 -12.16 3.12 6.84
CA PRO A 64 -12.31 4.39 7.54
C PRO A 64 -13.79 4.67 7.84
N GLU A 65 -14.04 5.40 8.92
CA GLU A 65 -15.38 5.89 9.23
C GLU A 65 -15.94 6.75 8.10
N ASN A 66 -17.26 6.77 7.97
CA ASN A 66 -17.96 7.67 7.05
C ASN A 66 -17.99 9.12 7.58
N SER A 67 -16.82 9.70 7.83
CA SER A 67 -16.59 11.07 8.31
C SER A 67 -15.47 11.73 7.50
N ILE A 68 -15.27 13.04 7.64
CA ILE A 68 -14.18 13.73 6.91
C ILE A 68 -12.88 13.44 7.68
N PRO A 69 -11.85 12.81 7.06
CA PRO A 69 -10.62 12.51 7.76
C PRO A 69 -9.93 13.77 8.30
N PRO A 70 -9.35 13.74 9.52
CA PRO A 70 -8.65 14.90 10.09
C PRO A 70 -7.57 15.46 9.17
N GLY A 71 -6.81 14.60 8.48
CA GLY A 71 -5.77 15.01 7.53
C GLY A 71 -6.29 15.81 6.33
N ILE A 72 -7.56 15.65 5.96
CA ILE A 72 -8.25 16.51 4.99
C ILE A 72 -8.81 17.75 5.67
N ARG A 73 -9.60 17.57 6.74
CA ARG A 73 -10.37 18.63 7.41
C ARG A 73 -9.49 19.76 7.95
N LEU A 74 -8.32 19.43 8.48
CA LEU A 74 -7.42 20.38 9.13
C LEU A 74 -6.50 21.10 8.14
N GLU A 75 -6.39 20.59 6.91
CA GLU A 75 -5.49 21.15 5.90
C GLU A 75 -6.25 22.02 4.90
N SER A 76 -6.00 23.33 4.94
CA SER A 76 -6.64 24.32 4.05
C SER A 76 -6.34 24.08 2.57
N ARG A 77 -5.25 23.37 2.27
CA ARG A 77 -4.90 22.93 0.92
C ARG A 77 -5.86 21.87 0.38
N PHE A 78 -6.51 21.10 1.26
CA PHE A 78 -7.36 19.97 0.92
C PHE A 78 -8.85 20.23 1.19
N TYR A 79 -9.22 20.88 2.30
CA TYR A 79 -10.63 21.15 2.64
C TYR A 79 -11.09 22.55 2.21
N PRO A 80 -12.27 22.73 1.55
CA PRO A 80 -13.27 21.70 1.21
C PRO A 80 -13.07 20.88 -0.09
N TRP A 81 -12.01 21.08 -0.86
CA TRP A 81 -11.80 20.48 -2.19
C TRP A 81 -11.87 18.93 -2.21
N PHE A 82 -11.42 18.27 -1.14
CA PHE A 82 -11.47 16.81 -0.97
C PHE A 82 -12.32 16.37 0.22
N LYS A 83 -13.33 17.16 0.62
CA LYS A 83 -14.12 16.94 1.85
C LYS A 83 -14.78 15.55 1.94
N ASP A 84 -15.08 14.92 0.80
CA ASP A 84 -15.75 13.61 0.75
C ASP A 84 -14.76 12.44 0.53
N CYS A 85 -13.45 12.73 0.52
CA CYS A 85 -12.42 11.71 0.37
C CYS A 85 -12.19 10.95 1.68
N LEU A 86 -12.08 9.62 1.61
CA LEU A 86 -11.84 8.76 2.77
C LEU A 86 -10.38 8.34 2.94
N ALA A 87 -9.70 8.03 1.83
CA ALA A 87 -8.35 7.49 1.82
C ALA A 87 -7.71 7.65 0.44
N ALA A 88 -6.42 7.35 0.33
CA ALA A 88 -5.72 7.12 -0.92
C ALA A 88 -5.66 5.62 -1.23
N ILE A 89 -5.67 5.24 -2.50
CA ILE A 89 -5.52 3.85 -2.96
C ILE A 89 -4.47 3.76 -4.07
N ASP A 90 -3.70 2.68 -4.07
CA ASP A 90 -2.72 2.39 -5.11
C ASP A 90 -2.50 0.89 -5.31
N GLY A 91 -2.10 0.52 -6.52
CA GLY A 91 -1.48 -0.76 -6.82
C GLY A 91 0.03 -0.69 -6.58
N SER A 92 0.60 -1.75 -6.03
CA SER A 92 2.04 -1.87 -5.78
C SER A 92 2.54 -3.25 -6.15
N HIS A 93 3.61 -3.28 -6.95
CA HIS A 93 4.27 -4.52 -7.36
C HIS A 93 5.34 -4.90 -6.35
N ILE A 94 5.16 -6.05 -5.70
CA ILE A 94 6.15 -6.67 -4.82
C ILE A 94 6.93 -7.72 -5.63
N PRO A 95 8.26 -7.66 -5.71
CA PRO A 95 9.05 -8.65 -6.43
C PRO A 95 8.71 -10.09 -6.00
N ALA A 96 8.52 -10.96 -6.98
CA ALA A 96 8.17 -12.35 -6.76
C ALA A 96 9.05 -13.28 -7.60
N ASN A 97 9.27 -14.49 -7.11
CA ASN A 97 10.02 -15.53 -7.82
C ASN A 97 9.13 -16.77 -8.04
N PRO A 98 8.15 -16.68 -8.94
CA PRO A 98 7.24 -17.79 -9.22
C PRO A 98 7.94 -18.92 -10.00
N GLY A 99 7.31 -20.09 -10.05
CA GLY A 99 7.79 -21.21 -10.84
C GLY A 99 7.93 -20.85 -12.33
N SER A 100 8.84 -21.53 -13.04
CA SER A 100 9.17 -21.19 -14.43
C SER A 100 7.95 -21.16 -15.37
N GLU A 101 6.98 -22.07 -15.17
CA GLU A 101 5.75 -22.14 -15.96
C GLU A 101 4.80 -20.96 -15.70
N GLU A 102 4.88 -20.36 -14.51
CA GLU A 102 3.98 -19.28 -14.09
C GLU A 102 4.56 -17.89 -14.33
N LYS A 103 5.87 -17.78 -14.60
CA LYS A 103 6.59 -16.50 -14.76
C LYS A 103 5.90 -15.53 -15.73
N ALA A 104 5.25 -16.04 -16.77
CA ALA A 104 4.50 -15.23 -17.72
C ALA A 104 3.35 -14.45 -17.05
N ARG A 105 2.60 -15.07 -16.13
CA ARG A 105 1.48 -14.44 -15.41
C ARG A 105 1.93 -13.36 -14.45
N TYR A 106 3.08 -13.55 -13.82
CA TYR A 106 3.62 -12.62 -12.83
C TYR A 106 4.44 -11.49 -13.46
N ARG A 107 4.60 -11.46 -14.79
CA ARG A 107 5.37 -10.43 -15.47
C ARG A 107 4.62 -9.11 -15.48
N ASP A 108 5.20 -8.11 -14.82
CA ASP A 108 4.69 -6.74 -14.81
C ASP A 108 4.96 -6.00 -16.13
N ARG A 109 4.41 -4.79 -16.25
CA ARG A 109 4.61 -3.91 -17.41
C ARG A 109 6.07 -3.49 -17.65
N LYS A 110 6.95 -3.68 -16.65
CA LYS A 110 8.40 -3.37 -16.74
C LYS A 110 9.22 -4.63 -17.07
N GLY A 111 8.57 -5.78 -17.25
CA GLY A 111 9.20 -7.06 -17.57
C GLY A 111 9.72 -7.85 -16.37
N ALA A 112 9.56 -7.34 -15.15
CA ALA A 112 9.96 -8.03 -13.91
C ALA A 112 8.84 -8.94 -13.39
N THR A 113 9.18 -9.97 -12.61
CA THR A 113 8.17 -10.83 -11.95
C THR A 113 7.76 -10.24 -10.61
N SER A 114 6.46 -10.07 -10.39
CA SER A 114 5.91 -9.48 -9.17
C SER A 114 4.53 -10.03 -8.82
N ILE A 115 4.14 -9.87 -7.56
CA ILE A 115 2.76 -9.94 -7.08
C ILE A 115 2.24 -8.51 -7.04
N ASN A 116 1.05 -8.27 -7.59
CA ASN A 116 0.36 -6.99 -7.46
C ASN A 116 -0.44 -6.97 -6.15
N VAL A 117 -0.31 -5.89 -5.39
CA VAL A 117 -1.02 -5.65 -4.13
C VAL A 117 -1.75 -4.32 -4.25
N LEU A 118 -3.05 -4.34 -4.06
CA LEU A 118 -3.86 -3.12 -3.93
C LEU A 118 -3.95 -2.76 -2.45
N ALA A 119 -3.56 -1.54 -2.10
CA ALA A 119 -3.65 -1.07 -0.73
C ALA A 119 -4.30 0.31 -0.67
N ALA A 120 -5.10 0.54 0.36
CA ALA A 120 -5.61 1.86 0.69
C ALA A 120 -5.08 2.33 2.04
N CYS A 121 -4.74 3.62 2.10
CA CYS A 121 -4.18 4.27 3.27
C CYS A 121 -4.99 5.51 3.66
N THR A 122 -5.26 5.66 4.95
CA THR A 122 -5.82 6.87 5.52
C THR A 122 -4.77 7.98 5.59
N PHE A 123 -5.23 9.22 5.79
CA PHE A 123 -4.37 10.41 5.82
C PHE A 123 -3.47 10.53 7.07
N ASP A 124 -3.50 9.55 7.95
CA ASP A 124 -2.58 9.35 9.09
C ASP A 124 -1.64 8.16 8.88
N MET A 125 -1.40 7.77 7.62
CA MET A 125 -0.43 6.75 7.19
C MET A 125 -0.76 5.32 7.67
N ARG A 126 -2.04 5.00 7.88
CA ARG A 126 -2.47 3.65 8.28
C ARG A 126 -3.14 2.94 7.11
N PHE A 127 -2.81 1.67 6.90
CA PHE A 127 -3.56 0.84 5.97
C PHE A 127 -4.99 0.65 6.47
N CYS A 128 -5.96 0.97 5.63
CA CYS A 128 -7.38 0.70 5.88
C CYS A 128 -7.94 -0.43 5.00
N TYR A 129 -7.17 -0.85 3.99
CA TYR A 129 -7.50 -1.98 3.14
C TYR A 129 -6.23 -2.54 2.49
N VAL A 130 -6.12 -3.87 2.37
CA VAL A 130 -5.06 -4.55 1.63
C VAL A 130 -5.66 -5.76 0.91
N LEU A 131 -5.47 -5.83 -0.40
CA LEU A 131 -5.74 -7.00 -1.23
C LEU A 131 -4.44 -7.44 -1.89
N SER A 132 -3.97 -8.64 -1.54
CA SER A 132 -2.70 -9.19 -2.00
C SER A 132 -2.88 -10.54 -2.71
N GLY A 133 -1.86 -10.98 -3.45
CA GLY A 133 -1.81 -12.32 -4.03
C GLY A 133 -2.18 -12.39 -5.52
N TRP A 134 -2.40 -11.24 -6.16
CA TRP A 134 -2.68 -11.17 -7.59
C TRP A 134 -1.39 -11.21 -8.42
N GLU A 135 -1.44 -11.79 -9.60
CA GLU A 135 -0.27 -11.86 -10.46
C GLU A 135 0.13 -10.47 -10.99
N GLY A 136 1.44 -10.24 -11.16
CA GLY A 136 1.98 -8.94 -11.59
C GLY A 136 1.54 -8.47 -12.98
N SER A 137 0.94 -9.33 -13.81
CA SER A 137 0.36 -8.89 -15.09
C SER A 137 -1.00 -8.23 -14.94
N VAL A 138 -1.66 -8.40 -13.79
CA VAL A 138 -3.02 -7.91 -13.55
C VAL A 138 -3.00 -6.40 -13.32
N ALA A 139 -3.85 -5.69 -14.06
CA ALA A 139 -3.98 -4.24 -13.97
C ALA A 139 -4.66 -3.81 -12.67
N ASP A 140 -4.28 -2.65 -12.15
CA ASP A 140 -4.81 -2.13 -10.88
C ASP A 140 -6.34 -1.93 -10.91
N SER A 141 -6.90 -1.60 -12.08
CA SER A 141 -8.36 -1.52 -12.28
C SER A 141 -9.07 -2.84 -12.03
N THR A 142 -8.42 -3.97 -12.38
CA THR A 142 -8.97 -5.31 -12.17
C THR A 142 -8.94 -5.66 -10.69
N LEU A 143 -7.82 -5.37 -10.00
CA LEU A 143 -7.72 -5.53 -8.54
C LEU A 143 -8.77 -4.68 -7.82
N PHE A 144 -8.99 -3.45 -8.27
CA PHE A 144 -10.00 -2.59 -7.66
C PHE A 144 -11.41 -3.14 -7.85
N HIS A 145 -11.72 -3.68 -9.03
CA HIS A 145 -13.02 -4.31 -9.27
C HIS A 145 -13.23 -5.51 -8.35
N ASP A 146 -12.22 -6.35 -8.22
CA ASP A 146 -12.23 -7.51 -7.33
C ASP A 146 -12.39 -7.11 -5.85
N ALA A 147 -11.62 -6.11 -5.40
CA ALA A 147 -11.73 -5.55 -4.05
C ALA A 147 -13.15 -5.05 -3.75
N ARG A 148 -13.76 -4.33 -4.69
CA ARG A 148 -15.14 -3.82 -4.58
C ARG A 148 -16.19 -4.93 -4.55
N ALA A 149 -15.93 -6.06 -5.21
CA ALA A 149 -16.82 -7.23 -5.22
C ALA A 149 -16.74 -8.04 -3.92
N HIS A 150 -15.60 -7.98 -3.21
CA HIS A 150 -15.39 -8.68 -1.95
C HIS A 150 -15.86 -7.83 -0.75
N ASP A 151 -15.02 -6.90 -0.31
CA ASP A 151 -15.16 -6.29 1.02
C ASP A 151 -14.67 -4.83 1.10
N LEU A 152 -14.16 -4.23 0.02
CA LEU A 152 -13.83 -2.81 -0.02
C LEU A 152 -15.12 -1.98 -0.13
N LEU A 153 -15.79 -1.69 0.98
CA LEU A 153 -17.03 -0.90 0.99
C LEU A 153 -16.74 0.61 0.95
N ILE A 154 -17.24 1.30 -0.07
CA ILE A 154 -17.15 2.76 -0.19
C ILE A 154 -18.58 3.34 -0.08
N PRO A 155 -18.88 4.13 0.97
CA PRO A 155 -20.20 4.73 1.15
C PRO A 155 -20.60 5.65 -0.01
N THR A 156 -21.91 5.75 -0.27
CA THR A 156 -22.45 6.66 -1.28
C THR A 156 -22.01 8.10 -1.03
N GLY A 157 -21.56 8.78 -2.09
CA GLY A 157 -21.05 10.14 -2.01
C GLY A 157 -19.61 10.26 -1.49
N ARG A 158 -18.94 9.14 -1.18
CA ARG A 158 -17.53 9.09 -0.78
C ARG A 158 -16.66 8.50 -1.88
N TYR A 159 -15.38 8.85 -1.85
CA TYR A 159 -14.39 8.35 -2.81
C TYR A 159 -12.99 8.22 -2.23
N TYR A 160 -12.11 7.55 -2.97
CA TYR A 160 -10.69 7.41 -2.67
C TYR A 160 -9.86 8.15 -3.73
N LEU A 161 -8.69 8.67 -3.37
CA LEU A 161 -7.74 9.23 -4.34
C LEU A 161 -6.92 8.09 -4.97
N ALA A 162 -6.96 7.99 -6.29
CA ALA A 162 -6.21 6.97 -7.04
C ALA A 162 -5.28 7.59 -8.09
N ASP A 163 -4.29 6.84 -8.58
CA ASP A 163 -3.41 7.32 -9.64
C ASP A 163 -4.10 7.33 -11.02
N ALA A 164 -3.37 7.81 -12.04
CA ALA A 164 -3.89 7.84 -13.41
C ALA A 164 -4.03 6.45 -14.07
N GLY A 165 -3.49 5.38 -13.45
CA GLY A 165 -3.61 4.00 -13.87
C GLY A 165 -5.01 3.43 -13.64
N PHE A 166 -5.77 4.00 -12.69
CA PHE A 166 -7.18 3.67 -12.49
C PHE A 166 -8.08 4.41 -13.49
N ALA A 167 -9.25 3.83 -13.73
CA ALA A 167 -10.34 4.51 -14.41
C ALA A 167 -11.06 5.45 -13.43
N SER A 168 -11.39 6.67 -13.87
CA SER A 168 -12.23 7.57 -13.08
C SER A 168 -13.63 6.99 -12.95
N CYS A 169 -14.19 7.01 -11.74
CA CYS A 169 -15.57 6.60 -11.47
C CYS A 169 -16.08 7.33 -10.21
N ASP A 170 -17.34 7.11 -9.84
CA ASP A 170 -17.97 7.82 -8.72
C ASP A 170 -17.29 7.59 -7.36
N VAL A 171 -16.48 6.54 -7.24
CA VAL A 171 -15.78 6.15 -6.01
C VAL A 171 -14.26 6.31 -6.08
N LEU A 172 -13.70 6.66 -7.25
CA LEU A 172 -12.27 6.92 -7.44
C LEU A 172 -12.05 8.27 -8.12
N LEU A 173 -11.33 9.15 -7.44
CA LEU A 173 -10.90 10.43 -7.98
C LEU A 173 -9.44 10.34 -8.45
N VAL A 174 -9.25 10.45 -9.76
CA VAL A 174 -7.95 10.35 -10.44
C VAL A 174 -7.47 11.74 -10.93
N PRO A 175 -6.16 11.96 -11.12
CA PRO A 175 -5.66 13.23 -11.64
C PRO A 175 -6.05 13.46 -13.11
N TYR A 176 -6.05 14.72 -13.54
CA TYR A 176 -6.17 15.06 -14.96
C TYR A 176 -4.98 14.51 -15.73
N ARG A 177 -5.24 13.64 -16.72
CA ARG A 177 -4.23 13.12 -17.64
C ARG A 177 -3.69 14.21 -18.56
N GLY A 178 -2.42 14.09 -18.95
CA GLY A 178 -1.75 15.08 -19.81
C GLY A 178 -1.47 16.43 -19.12
N VAL A 179 -1.72 16.53 -17.81
CA VAL A 179 -1.43 17.69 -16.99
C VAL A 179 -0.37 17.31 -15.97
N ARG A 180 0.55 18.23 -15.68
CA ARG A 180 1.64 18.05 -14.71
C ARG A 180 1.10 17.49 -13.39
N TYR A 181 1.77 16.47 -12.82
CA TYR A 181 1.26 15.73 -11.67
C TYR A 181 2.31 15.50 -10.58
N HIS A 182 3.54 15.11 -10.94
CA HIS A 182 4.51 14.66 -9.94
C HIS A 182 5.00 15.83 -9.09
N LEU A 183 4.92 15.70 -7.75
CA LEU A 183 5.37 16.73 -6.81
C LEU A 183 6.82 17.21 -7.09
N ARG A 184 7.70 16.29 -7.50
CA ARG A 184 9.10 16.59 -7.88
C ARG A 184 9.22 17.59 -9.04
N GLU A 185 8.28 17.58 -9.99
CA GLU A 185 8.28 18.50 -11.15
C GLU A 185 8.02 19.96 -10.75
N TRP A 186 7.38 20.16 -9.60
CA TRP A 186 7.10 21.49 -9.02
C TRP A 186 8.30 22.02 -8.23
N HIS A 187 9.07 21.13 -7.59
CA HIS A 187 10.28 21.49 -6.86
C HIS A 187 11.50 21.70 -7.76
N ALA A 188 11.56 21.04 -8.92
CA ALA A 188 12.68 21.13 -9.85
C ALA A 188 12.86 22.53 -10.49
N VAL A 189 11.81 23.36 -10.49
CA VAL A 189 11.87 24.74 -11.01
C VAL A 189 11.49 25.68 -9.86
N ARG A 190 12.48 26.42 -9.33
CA ARG A 190 12.26 27.43 -8.29
C ARG A 190 11.08 28.35 -8.70
N ASN A 191 10.11 28.51 -7.78
CA ASN A 191 8.93 29.38 -7.92
C ASN A 191 7.87 29.01 -8.98
N ARG A 192 7.88 27.82 -9.60
CA ARG A 192 6.74 27.43 -10.46
C ARG A 192 5.55 26.96 -9.62
N ARG A 193 4.55 27.83 -9.48
CA ARG A 193 3.24 27.49 -8.91
C ARG A 193 2.31 26.94 -10.01
N PRO A 194 1.30 26.15 -9.65
CA PRO A 194 0.24 25.78 -10.59
C PRO A 194 -0.35 27.00 -11.27
N SER A 195 -0.42 26.97 -12.60
CA SER A 195 -0.86 28.09 -13.44
C SER A 195 -2.31 27.93 -13.93
N THR A 196 -2.81 26.69 -13.95
CA THR A 196 -4.18 26.37 -14.37
C THR A 196 -4.96 25.69 -13.24
N ALA A 197 -6.29 25.71 -13.33
CA ALA A 197 -7.14 24.98 -12.40
C ALA A 197 -6.83 23.47 -12.37
N LYS A 198 -6.52 22.88 -13.54
CA LYS A 198 -6.14 21.47 -13.66
C LYS A 198 -4.80 21.17 -13.00
N GLU A 199 -3.82 22.05 -13.17
CA GLU A 199 -2.53 21.93 -12.49
C GLU A 199 -2.68 22.07 -10.98
N LEU A 200 -3.51 23.01 -10.52
CA LEU A 200 -3.76 23.21 -9.09
C LEU A 200 -4.44 21.99 -8.48
N PHE A 201 -5.42 21.41 -9.19
CA PHE A 201 -6.05 20.16 -8.81
C PHE A 201 -5.05 19.02 -8.74
N ASN A 202 -4.26 18.77 -9.80
CA ASN A 202 -3.26 17.70 -9.82
C ASN A 202 -2.21 17.86 -8.72
N TYR A 203 -1.76 19.09 -8.45
CA TYR A 203 -0.82 19.38 -7.36
C TYR A 203 -1.41 19.02 -5.99
N ARG A 204 -2.66 19.44 -5.72
CA ARG A 204 -3.36 19.12 -4.46
C ARG A 204 -3.65 17.63 -4.35
N HIS A 205 -4.10 16.99 -5.42
CA HIS A 205 -4.34 15.54 -5.50
C HIS A 205 -3.07 14.76 -5.19
N ALA A 206 -1.95 15.05 -5.88
CA ALA A 206 -0.67 14.41 -5.64
C ALA A 206 -0.18 14.62 -4.20
N SER A 207 -0.39 15.83 -3.64
CA SER A 207 -0.01 16.14 -2.27
C SER A 207 -0.88 15.42 -1.24
N ALA A 208 -2.17 15.25 -1.49
CA ALA A 208 -3.10 14.55 -0.60
C ALA A 208 -2.91 13.03 -0.67
N ARG A 209 -2.56 12.50 -1.84
CA ARG A 209 -2.33 11.07 -2.07
C ARG A 209 -0.98 10.57 -1.55
N ASN A 210 -0.05 11.48 -1.24
CA ASN A 210 1.25 11.16 -0.68
C ASN A 210 1.15 10.89 0.83
N VAL A 211 0.45 9.80 1.15
CA VAL A 211 0.24 9.20 2.48
C VAL A 211 1.01 7.88 2.62
#